data_AF-A0A7X7GVY2-F1
#
_entry.id   AF-A0A7X7GVY2-F1
#
_cell.length_a   1.000
_cell.length_b   1.000
_cell.length_c   1.000
_cell.angle_alpha   90.00
_cell.angle_beta   90.00
_cell.angle_gamma   90.00
#
_symmetry.space_group_name_H-M   'P 1'
#
loop_
_entity.id
_entity.type
_entity.pdbx_description
1 polymer ?
#
loop_
_entity_poly.entity_id
_entity_poly.type
_entity_poly.pdbx_seq_one_letter_code
_entity_poly.pdbx_strand_id
1 'polypeptide(L)' 'MAVGPWQIVLIALVILLLFGASRLGDIGKGLGEGIRNFKKGITDDPDESDDADEDEEPKQLAGKSLSDKQAVRKKQNKA' A
#
# COMPACT_ATOMS: atom_id res chain seq x y z
N MET A 1 -22.59 9.79 -30.02
CA MET A 1 -22.61 8.75 -28.97
C MET A 1 -21.37 8.93 -28.12
N ALA A 2 -21.49 9.56 -26.95
CA ALA A 2 -20.34 9.71 -26.06
C ALA A 2 -20.07 8.37 -25.37
N VAL A 3 -18.80 8.01 -25.25
CA VAL A 3 -18.36 6.94 -24.35
C VAL A 3 -18.76 7.34 -22.94
N GLY A 4 -19.75 6.62 -22.40
CA GLY A 4 -20.22 6.84 -21.05
C GLY A 4 -19.24 6.28 -20.01
N PRO A 5 -19.42 6.64 -18.73
CA PRO A 5 -18.63 6.07 -17.63
C PRO A 5 -18.65 4.55 -17.61
N TRP A 6 -19.75 3.95 -18.06
CA TRP A 6 -19.94 2.49 -18.12
C TRP A 6 -18.95 1.78 -19.05
N GLN A 7 -18.64 2.39 -20.21
CA GLN A 7 -17.67 1.83 -21.16
C GLN A 7 -16.25 1.90 -20.61
N ILE A 8 -15.90 2.97 -19.88
CA ILE A 8 -14.57 3.14 -19.27
C ILE A 8 -14.32 2.06 -18.22
N VAL A 9 -15.31 1.76 -17.38
CA VAL A 9 -15.21 0.69 -16.36
C VAL A 9 -14.99 -0.68 -17.01
N LEU A 10 -15.72 -0.98 -18.09
CA LEU A 10 -15.57 -2.22 -18.86
C LEU A 10 -14.16 -2.38 -19.43
N ILE A 11 -13.59 -1.31 -20.00
CA ILE A 11 -12.22 -1.31 -20.53
C ILE A 11 -11.20 -1.47 -19.41
N ALA A 12 -11.38 -0.74 -18.30
CA ALA A 12 -10.52 -0.85 -17.13
C ALA A 12 -10.50 -2.27 -16.57
N LEU A 13 -11.65 -2.95 -16.55
CA LEU A 13 -11.75 -4.35 -16.11
C LEU A 13 -10.96 -5.30 -17.01
N VAL A 14 -11.04 -5.12 -18.33
CA VAL A 14 -10.26 -5.94 -19.28
C VAL A 14 -8.76 -5.71 -19.10
N ILE A 15 -8.32 -4.46 -18.96
CA ILE A 15 -6.91 -4.12 -18.68
C ILE A 15 -6.47 -4.74 -17.35
N LEU A 16 -7.30 -4.66 -16.32
CA LEU A 16 -7.02 -5.23 -15.00
C LEU A 16 -6.88 -6.76 -15.06
N LEU A 17 -7.63 -7.44 -15.92
CA LEU A 17 -7.50 -8.89 -16.13
C LEU A 17 -6.21 -9.26 -16.89
N LEU A 18 -5.80 -8.45 -17.87
CA LEU A 18 -4.58 -8.68 -18.66
C LEU A 18 -3.30 -8.40 -17.86
N PHE A 19 -3.27 -7.28 -17.14
CA PHE A 19 -2.10 -6.82 -16.40
C PHE A 19 -2.11 -7.26 -14.93
N GLY A 20 -3.28 -7.56 -14.38
CA GLY A 20 -3.48 -7.83 -12.95
C GLY A 20 -3.54 -6.55 -12.10
N ALA A 21 -4.15 -6.63 -10.93
CA ALA A 21 -4.17 -5.54 -9.95
C ALA A 21 -2.77 -5.18 -9.42
N SER A 22 -1.87 -6.17 -9.36
CA SER A 22 -0.51 -5.97 -8.87
C SER A 22 0.27 -4.99 -9.75
N ARG A 23 0.24 -5.16 -11.08
CA ARG A 23 0.99 -4.28 -12.00
C ARG A 23 0.44 -2.87 -12.03
N LEU A 24 -0.88 -2.70 -11.99
CA LEU A 24 -1.49 -1.38 -11.93
C LEU A 24 -1.18 -0.67 -10.60
N GLY A 25 -1.16 -1.40 -9.49
CA GLY A 25 -0.76 -0.89 -8.17
C GLY A 25 0.71 -0.49 -8.11
N ASP A 26 1.62 -1.31 -8.65
CA ASP A 26 3.06 -1.02 -8.70
C ASP A 26 3.34 0.29 -9.46
N ILE A 27 2.71 0.46 -10.62
CA ILE A 27 2.83 1.68 -11.44
C ILE A 27 2.16 2.87 -10.74
N GLY A 28 0.97 2.66 -10.15
CA GLY A 28 0.23 3.69 -9.44
C GLY A 28 0.98 4.24 -8.22
N LYS A 29 1.69 3.39 -7.47
CA LYS A 29 2.55 3.82 -6.36
C LYS A 29 3.68 4.73 -6.82
N GLY A 30 4.43 4.32 -7.85
CA GLY A 30 5.51 5.15 -8.39
C GLY A 30 5.03 6.45 -9.04
N LEU A 31 3.89 6.41 -9.75
CA LEU A 31 3.27 7.61 -10.33
C LEU A 31 2.74 8.55 -9.24
N GLY A 32 2.09 8.00 -8.20
CA GLY A 32 1.51 8.76 -7.09
C GLY A 32 2.57 9.48 -6.28
N GLU A 33 3.69 8.82 -6.01
CA GLU A 33 4.84 9.41 -5.31
C GLU A 33 5.50 10.51 -6.16
N GLY A 34 5.62 10.29 -7.48
CA GLY A 34 6.09 11.31 -8.42
C GLY A 34 5.17 12.54 -8.48
N ILE A 35 3.85 12.33 -8.50
CA ILE A 35 2.86 13.43 -8.49
C ILE A 35 2.87 14.14 -7.12
N ARG A 36 3.00 13.42 -6.01
CA ARG A 36 3.11 13.99 -4.65
C ARG A 36 4.34 14.90 -4.55
N ASN A 37 5.49 14.45 -5.05
CA ASN A 37 6.72 15.24 -5.07
C ASN A 37 6.65 16.40 -6.06
N PHE A 38 6.03 16.20 -7.23
CA PHE A 38 5.81 17.27 -8.20
C PHE A 38 4.93 18.37 -7.62
N LYS A 39 3.85 18.00 -6.92
CA LYS A 39 2.96 18.96 -6.27
C LYS A 39 3.65 19.68 -5.11
N LYS A 40 4.38 18.95 -4.26
CA LYS A 40 5.21 19.54 -3.18
C LYS A 40 6.27 20.51 -3.71
N GLY A 41 6.85 20.26 -4.88
CA GLY A 41 7.83 21.17 -5.49
C GLY A 41 7.22 22.37 -6.21
N ILE A 42 5.93 22.32 -6.57
CA ILE A 42 5.22 23.42 -7.23
C ILE A 42 4.47 24.31 -6.22
N THR A 43 4.08 23.75 -5.09
CA THR A 43 3.52 24.47 -3.94
C THR A 43 4.68 24.88 -3.03
N ASP A 44 5.16 26.11 -3.18
CA ASP A 44 6.28 26.71 -2.41
C ASP A 44 5.89 27.05 -0.95
N ASP A 45 4.76 26.55 -0.47
CA ASP A 45 4.23 26.79 0.87
C ASP A 45 4.64 25.64 1.82
N PRO A 46 5.47 25.92 2.84
CA PRO A 46 5.94 24.91 3.80
C PRO A 46 4.82 24.35 4.69
N ASP A 47 3.68 25.03 4.78
CA ASP A 47 2.61 24.71 5.74
C ASP A 47 1.58 23.67 5.25
N GLU A 48 1.62 23.24 3.99
CA GLU A 48 0.62 22.30 3.42
C GLU A 48 1.16 20.88 3.16
N SER A 49 2.30 20.55 3.78
CA SER A 49 3.11 19.36 3.47
C SER A 49 2.88 18.13 4.35
N ASP A 50 2.25 18.29 5.52
CA ASP A 50 2.26 17.28 6.61
C ASP A 50 1.11 16.25 6.55
N ASP A 51 0.06 16.47 5.75
CA ASP A 51 -1.15 15.62 5.80
C ASP A 51 -1.11 14.35 4.92
N ALA A 52 0.04 14.00 4.33
CA ALA A 52 0.09 12.90 3.36
C ALA A 52 0.97 11.71 3.76
N ASP A 53 1.43 11.66 5.01
CA ASP A 53 2.11 10.49 5.60
C ASP A 53 1.14 9.72 6.50
N GLU A 54 0.15 9.09 5.88
CA GLU A 54 -0.47 7.89 6.44
C GLU A 54 0.10 6.70 5.67
N ASP A 55 1.29 6.30 6.10
CA ASP A 55 1.86 5.00 5.79
C ASP A 55 0.84 3.91 6.11
N GLU A 56 0.37 3.23 5.06
CA GLU A 56 -0.21 1.92 5.23
C GLU A 56 0.85 0.98 5.80
N GLU A 57 0.82 0.78 7.12
CA GLU A 57 1.43 -0.38 7.76
C GLU A 57 0.97 -1.63 7.00
N PRO A 58 1.90 -2.41 6.42
CA PRO A 58 1.53 -3.71 5.90
C PRO A 58 1.18 -4.57 7.13
N LYS A 59 -0.12 -4.83 7.33
CA LYS A 59 -0.63 -5.89 8.21
C LYS A 59 -0.16 -7.26 7.70
N GLN A 60 1.14 -7.52 7.77
CA GLN A 60 1.72 -8.85 7.73
C GLN A 60 1.64 -9.45 9.13
N LEU A 61 0.42 -9.77 9.55
CA LEU A 61 0.14 -10.60 10.71
C LEU A 61 -0.81 -11.71 10.28
N ALA A 62 -0.28 -12.70 9.55
CA ALA A 62 -0.90 -14.03 9.45
C ALA A 62 0.09 -15.05 8.88
N GLY A 63 1.09 -15.46 9.67
CA GLY A 63 1.76 -16.72 9.38
C GLY A 63 3.18 -16.83 9.89
N LYS A 64 3.34 -17.64 10.94
CA LYS A 64 4.58 -18.28 11.42
C LYS A 64 5.51 -17.37 12.24
N SER A 65 5.68 -17.75 13.51
CA SER A 65 6.93 -17.64 14.30
C SER A 65 6.76 -17.18 15.76
N LEU A 66 5.72 -17.64 16.48
CA LEU A 66 5.65 -17.46 17.94
C LEU A 66 5.32 -18.76 18.71
N SER A 67 5.54 -19.93 18.11
CA SER A 67 5.39 -21.23 18.80
C SER A 67 6.66 -21.70 19.55
N ASP A 68 7.83 -21.08 19.35
CA ASP A 68 9.10 -21.67 19.81
C ASP A 68 9.74 -21.07 21.09
N LYS A 69 9.18 -20.01 21.70
CA LYS A 69 9.85 -19.32 22.84
C LYS A 69 9.25 -19.49 24.23
N GLN A 70 8.19 -20.29 24.42
CA GLN A 70 7.57 -20.48 25.74
C GLN A 70 7.98 -21.77 26.48
N ALA A 71 8.72 -22.69 25.87
CA ALA A 71 8.99 -24.00 26.49
C ALA A 71 10.26 -24.08 27.39
N VAL A 72 11.14 -23.08 27.44
CA VAL A 72 12.48 -23.27 28.05
C VAL A 72 12.69 -22.61 29.42
N ARG A 73 11.89 -21.61 29.82
CA ARG A 73 12.24 -20.77 31.01
C ARG A 73 11.49 -21.06 32.32
N LYS A 74 10.64 -22.09 32.40
CA LYS A 74 9.88 -22.39 33.64
C LYS A 74 10.48 -23.47 34.55
N LYS A 75 11.66 -24.01 34.23
CA LYS A 75 12.27 -25.14 34.99
C LYS A 75 13.39 -24.80 35.98
N GLN A 76 13.68 -23.52 36.23
CA GLN A 76 14.84 -23.13 37.06
C GLN A 76 14.54 -22.44 38.39
N ASN A 77 13.28 -22.10 38.71
CA ASN A 77 12.97 -21.42 39.99
C ASN A 77 12.17 -22.31 40.96
N LYS A 78 12.57 -23.58 41.08
CA LYS A 78 12.14 -24.44 42.17
C LYS A 78 13.36 -25.20 42.71
N ALA A 79 14.14 -24.52 43.54
CA ALA A 79 15.06 -25.08 44.52
C ALA A 79 15.29 -24.00 45.59
#